data_AF-A0A7X6HQ03-F1
#
_entry.id   AF-A0A7X6HQ03-F1
#
_cell.length_a   1.000
_cell.length_b   1.000
_cell.length_c   1.000
_cell.angle_alpha   90.00
_cell.angle_beta   90.00
_cell.angle_gamma   90.00
#
_symmetry.space_group_name_H-M   'P 1'
#
loop_
_entity.id
_entity.type
_entity.pdbx_description
1 polymer ?
#
loop_
_entity_poly.entity_id
_entity_poly.type
_entity_poly.pdbx_seq_one_letter_code
_entity_poly.pdbx_strand_id
1 'polypeptide(L)'
;NQELHRQATVDGLTQVANRRRFDEYLLQEWRRLARHHAPISLIMCDVDFFKRYNDGYGHLAGDDCLKQVAAAIAGALKRPGDLAARYGGEEFAVILPHTDAVGAFCVAEEIRARVFGLQIPHGNSAVNSCVTMSLGVATAVPVPLSAPEELIAAADEALYCAKERGRDRVIQKVIENWELGIEDGA
;
A
#
# COMPACT_ATOMS: atom_id res chain seq x y z
N ASN A 1 -24.42 15.25 -18.15
CA ASN A 1 -24.32 14.11 -17.20
C ASN A 1 -23.02 13.29 -17.33
N GLN A 2 -21.97 13.79 -17.98
CA GLN A 2 -20.62 13.16 -17.95
C GLN A 2 -19.73 13.70 -16.80
N GLU A 3 -20.01 14.90 -16.30
CA GLU A 3 -19.27 15.51 -15.17
C GLU A 3 -19.54 14.80 -13.83
N LEU A 4 -20.69 14.14 -13.68
CA LEU A 4 -21.05 13.34 -12.49
C LEU A 4 -20.43 11.93 -12.47
N HIS A 5 -19.73 11.51 -13.54
CA HIS A 5 -18.91 10.28 -13.59
C HIS A 5 -17.42 10.55 -13.49
N ARG A 6 -17.00 11.82 -13.54
CA ARG A 6 -15.69 12.30 -13.05
C ARG A 6 -15.68 12.35 -11.51
N GLN A 7 -16.28 11.33 -10.89
CA GLN A 7 -16.37 11.13 -9.45
C GLN A 7 -14.94 11.11 -8.91
N ALA A 8 -14.65 11.95 -7.92
CA ALA A 8 -13.31 12.24 -7.44
C ALA A 8 -12.43 10.97 -7.40
N THR A 9 -11.36 10.90 -8.18
CA THR A 9 -10.31 9.84 -8.11
C THR A 9 -9.39 10.04 -6.91
N VAL A 10 -9.69 11.07 -6.11
CA VAL A 10 -8.90 11.56 -4.99
C VAL A 10 -9.74 11.38 -3.73
N ASP A 11 -9.12 10.92 -2.66
CA ASP A 11 -9.73 10.87 -1.34
C ASP A 11 -9.88 12.28 -0.77
N GLY A 12 -11.10 12.63 -0.34
CA GLY A 12 -11.43 13.99 0.09
C GLY A 12 -10.68 14.44 1.36
N LEU A 13 -10.25 13.52 2.21
CA LEU A 13 -9.54 13.85 3.44
C LEU A 13 -8.03 14.00 3.20
N THR A 14 -7.44 12.98 2.58
CA THR A 14 -5.99 12.77 2.52
C THR A 14 -5.35 13.27 1.24
N GLN A 15 -6.16 13.59 0.21
CA GLN A 15 -5.72 14.09 -1.11
C GLN A 15 -4.85 13.13 -1.93
N VAL A 16 -4.62 11.90 -1.44
CA VAL A 16 -4.07 10.80 -2.27
C VAL A 16 -5.19 10.15 -3.10
N ALA A 17 -4.86 9.20 -3.97
CA ALA A 17 -5.87 8.48 -4.73
C ALA A 17 -6.85 7.76 -3.79
N ASN A 18 -8.10 7.59 -4.21
CA ASN A 18 -9.03 6.74 -3.47
C ASN A 18 -8.98 5.29 -3.96
N ARG A 19 -9.67 4.39 -3.25
CA ARG A 19 -9.78 2.97 -3.61
C ARG A 19 -10.19 2.72 -5.06
N ARG A 20 -11.18 3.45 -5.58
CA ARG A 20 -11.61 3.30 -6.98
C ARG A 20 -10.47 3.58 -7.95
N ARG A 21 -9.71 4.65 -7.71
CA ARG A 21 -8.54 4.99 -8.54
C ARG A 21 -7.41 3.97 -8.38
N PHE A 22 -7.21 3.43 -7.18
CA PHE A 22 -6.28 2.33 -6.94
C PHE A 22 -6.64 1.10 -7.79
N ASP A 23 -7.88 0.63 -7.72
CA ASP A 23 -8.34 -0.58 -8.43
C ASP A 23 -8.17 -0.42 -9.95
N GLU A 24 -8.59 0.74 -10.49
CA GLU A 24 -8.45 1.08 -11.91
C GLU A 24 -6.99 1.14 -12.35
N TYR A 25 -6.13 1.79 -11.55
CA TYR A 25 -4.72 1.96 -11.88
C TYR A 25 -3.96 0.64 -11.79
N LEU A 26 -4.21 -0.17 -10.77
CA LEU A 26 -3.59 -1.49 -10.61
C LEU A 26 -3.91 -2.39 -11.80
N LEU A 27 -5.18 -2.47 -12.20
CA LEU A 27 -5.60 -3.28 -13.35
C LEU A 27 -4.98 -2.78 -14.66
N GLN A 28 -4.90 -1.46 -14.85
CA GLN A 28 -4.25 -0.85 -16.01
C GLN A 28 -2.76 -1.22 -16.08
N GLU A 29 -2.05 -1.05 -14.96
CA GLU A 29 -0.61 -1.33 -14.85
C GLU A 29 -0.31 -2.81 -14.97
N TRP A 30 -1.12 -3.68 -14.36
CA TRP A 30 -1.01 -5.13 -14.48
C TRP A 30 -1.02 -5.58 -15.94
N ARG A 31 -2.04 -5.14 -16.71
CA ARG A 31 -2.16 -5.44 -18.14
C ARG A 31 -1.01 -4.87 -18.97
N ARG A 32 -0.51 -3.69 -18.59
CA ARG A 32 0.63 -3.05 -19.26
C ARG A 32 1.90 -3.88 -19.06
N LEU A 33 2.21 -4.20 -17.81
CA LEU A 33 3.43 -4.89 -17.41
C LEU A 33 3.45 -6.36 -17.83
N ALA A 34 2.28 -7.00 -17.96
CA ALA A 34 2.15 -8.34 -18.54
C ALA A 34 2.71 -8.42 -19.98
N ARG A 35 2.55 -7.36 -20.78
CA ARG A 35 3.10 -7.30 -22.14
C ARG A 35 4.61 -7.03 -22.17
N HIS A 36 5.13 -6.44 -21.10
CA HIS A 36 6.54 -6.06 -20.98
C HIS A 36 7.35 -7.07 -20.16
N HIS A 37 6.72 -8.11 -19.61
CA HIS A 37 7.33 -9.03 -18.64
C HIS A 37 8.10 -8.30 -17.55
N ALA A 38 7.50 -7.25 -17.01
CA ALA A 38 8.13 -6.36 -16.03
C ALA A 38 7.44 -6.48 -14.66
N PRO A 39 8.19 -6.30 -13.56
CA PRO A 39 7.64 -6.48 -12.23
C PRO A 39 6.69 -5.34 -11.85
N ILE A 40 5.67 -5.67 -11.07
CA ILE A 40 4.85 -4.73 -10.32
C ILE A 40 4.88 -5.13 -8.86
N SER A 41 5.05 -4.12 -7.99
CA SER A 41 4.97 -4.33 -6.55
C SER A 41 3.81 -3.57 -5.94
N LEU A 42 3.25 -4.14 -4.89
CA LEU A 42 2.16 -3.58 -4.09
C LEU A 42 2.59 -3.56 -2.63
N ILE A 43 2.30 -2.45 -1.96
CA ILE A 43 2.48 -2.29 -0.52
C ILE A 43 1.11 -1.98 0.08
N MET A 44 0.66 -2.82 1.01
CA MET A 44 -0.51 -2.56 1.85
C MET A 44 -0.03 -2.03 3.20
N CYS A 45 -0.64 -0.95 3.66
CA CYS A 45 -0.20 -0.16 4.81
C CYS A 45 -1.36 0.03 5.79
N ASP A 46 -1.11 -0.06 7.09
CA ASP A 46 -2.12 0.19 8.13
C ASP A 46 -1.51 0.91 9.34
N VAL A 47 -2.16 1.99 9.77
CA VAL A 47 -1.73 2.78 10.92
C VAL A 47 -1.98 2.01 12.22
N ASP A 48 -0.90 1.72 12.94
CA ASP A 48 -0.97 0.84 14.10
C ASP A 48 -1.82 1.45 15.23
N PHE A 49 -2.79 0.66 15.72
CA PHE A 49 -3.70 1.03 16.80
C PHE A 49 -4.52 2.31 16.55
N PHE A 50 -4.78 2.67 15.29
CA PHE A 50 -5.48 3.91 14.94
C PHE A 50 -6.86 4.07 15.62
N LYS A 51 -7.61 2.98 15.83
CA LYS A 51 -8.84 3.04 16.63
C LYS A 51 -8.60 3.57 18.05
N ARG A 52 -7.55 3.10 18.74
CA ARG A 52 -7.18 3.56 20.09
C ARG A 52 -6.68 5.01 20.08
N TYR A 53 -6.03 5.42 18.99
CA TYR A 53 -5.68 6.82 18.76
C TYR A 53 -6.94 7.68 18.70
N ASN A 54 -7.90 7.32 17.84
CA ASN A 54 -9.17 8.05 17.70
C ASN A 54 -9.96 8.10 19.00
N ASP A 55 -10.05 6.98 19.73
CA ASP A 55 -10.78 6.91 20.99
C ASP A 55 -10.14 7.80 22.07
N GLY A 56 -8.81 8.01 22.01
CA GLY A 56 -8.06 8.81 22.97
C GLY A 56 -7.94 10.30 22.64
N TYR A 57 -7.79 10.64 21.35
CA TYR A 57 -7.48 11.99 20.88
C TYR A 57 -8.64 12.64 20.11
N GLY A 58 -9.68 11.88 19.77
CA GLY A 58 -10.85 12.32 19.03
C GLY A 58 -10.67 12.27 17.51
N HIS A 59 -11.79 12.17 16.79
CA HIS A 59 -11.80 12.00 15.34
C HIS A 59 -11.11 13.13 14.57
N LEU A 60 -11.18 14.38 15.03
CA LEU A 60 -10.50 15.50 14.37
C LEU A 60 -8.96 15.35 14.41
N ALA A 61 -8.41 14.86 15.52
CA ALA A 61 -6.98 14.55 15.62
C ALA A 61 -6.62 13.32 14.78
N GLY A 62 -7.53 12.34 14.70
CA GLY A 62 -7.42 11.20 13.78
C GLY A 62 -7.32 11.62 12.33
N ASP A 63 -8.21 12.51 11.89
CA ASP A 63 -8.25 13.03 10.53
C ASP A 63 -6.96 13.77 10.18
N ASP A 64 -6.42 14.57 11.11
CA ASP A 64 -5.14 15.24 10.93
C ASP A 64 -3.97 14.24 10.86
N CYS A 65 -3.96 13.23 11.74
CA CYS A 65 -2.99 12.14 11.68
C CYS A 65 -2.99 11.44 10.32
N LEU A 66 -4.16 11.10 9.78
CA LEU A 66 -4.27 10.44 8.46
C LEU A 66 -3.77 11.33 7.32
N LYS A 67 -3.99 12.66 7.38
CA LYS A 67 -3.43 13.60 6.40
C LYS A 67 -1.90 13.60 6.43
N GLN A 68 -1.31 13.63 7.63
CA GLN A 68 0.14 13.62 7.79
C GLN A 68 0.75 12.28 7.32
N VAL A 69 0.12 11.15 7.67
CA VAL A 69 0.52 9.82 7.19
C VAL A 69 0.44 9.74 5.67
N ALA A 70 -0.64 10.21 5.05
CA ALA A 70 -0.79 10.22 3.61
C ALA A 70 0.29 11.06 2.91
N ALA A 71 0.61 12.24 3.46
CA ALA A 71 1.69 13.08 2.97
C ALA A 71 3.07 12.41 3.11
N ALA A 72 3.31 11.69 4.21
CA ALA A 72 4.55 10.93 4.42
C ALA A 72 4.70 9.77 3.42
N ILE A 73 3.61 9.04 3.14
CA ILE A 73 3.57 7.99 2.12
C ILE A 73 3.85 8.58 0.74
N ALA A 74 3.12 9.63 0.34
CA ALA A 74 3.29 10.26 -0.96
C ALA A 74 4.71 10.85 -1.14
N GLY A 75 5.29 11.42 -0.08
CA GLY A 75 6.65 11.96 -0.10
C GLY A 75 7.77 10.92 -0.17
N ALA A 76 7.48 9.63 0.06
CA ALA A 76 8.41 8.53 -0.15
C ALA A 76 8.48 8.10 -1.63
N LEU A 77 7.45 8.39 -2.41
CA LEU A 77 7.35 8.01 -3.82
C LEU A 77 8.15 8.98 -4.69
N LYS A 78 8.95 8.43 -5.60
CA LYS A 78 9.94 9.21 -6.38
C LYS A 78 9.69 9.15 -7.88
N ARG A 79 8.88 8.20 -8.36
CA ARG A 79 8.67 7.99 -9.79
C ARG A 79 7.27 8.45 -10.19
N PRO A 80 7.11 9.04 -11.40
CA PRO A 80 5.80 9.47 -11.89
C PRO A 80 4.75 8.36 -12.03
N GLY A 81 5.19 7.09 -12.10
CA GLY A 81 4.30 5.92 -12.17
C GLY A 81 3.92 5.34 -10.80
N ASP A 82 4.52 5.80 -9.71
CA ASP A 82 4.16 5.32 -8.38
C ASP A 82 2.80 5.94 -7.98
N LEU A 83 1.93 5.16 -7.33
CA LEU A 83 0.64 5.65 -6.86
C LEU A 83 0.44 5.34 -5.38
N ALA A 84 0.24 6.36 -4.55
CA ALA A 84 -0.31 6.23 -3.20
C ALA A 84 -1.83 6.39 -3.23
N ALA A 85 -2.54 5.54 -2.48
CA ALA A 85 -3.98 5.59 -2.34
C ALA A 85 -4.43 5.33 -0.90
N ARG A 86 -5.54 5.94 -0.49
CA ARG A 86 -6.27 5.54 0.71
C ARG A 86 -7.23 4.41 0.34
N TYR A 87 -6.98 3.24 0.90
CA TYR A 87 -7.70 2.01 0.58
C TYR A 87 -9.04 1.95 1.34
N GLY A 88 -9.04 2.39 2.61
CA GLY A 88 -10.25 2.55 3.42
C GLY A 88 -9.90 2.81 4.89
N GLY A 89 -10.65 3.67 5.58
CA GLY A 89 -10.37 3.96 7.00
C GLY A 89 -8.93 4.49 7.21
N GLU A 90 -8.13 3.74 7.96
CA GLU A 90 -6.70 3.93 8.23
C GLU A 90 -5.75 3.17 7.29
N GLU A 91 -6.29 2.43 6.33
CA GLU A 91 -5.53 1.61 5.39
C GLU A 91 -5.14 2.42 4.14
N PHE A 92 -3.88 2.28 3.75
CA PHE A 92 -3.31 2.85 2.54
C PHE A 92 -2.71 1.76 1.66
N ALA A 93 -2.58 2.05 0.37
CA ALA A 93 -1.95 1.17 -0.59
C ALA A 93 -0.98 1.95 -1.48
N VAL A 94 0.12 1.31 -1.89
CA VAL A 94 1.09 1.88 -2.82
C VAL A 94 1.34 0.91 -3.97
N ILE A 95 1.16 1.38 -5.20
CA ILE A 95 1.47 0.63 -6.42
C ILE A 95 2.79 1.15 -6.98
N LEU A 96 3.72 0.23 -7.25
CA LEU A 96 5.06 0.51 -7.77
C LEU A 96 5.29 -0.26 -9.08
N PRO A 97 4.91 0.31 -10.24
CA PRO A 97 5.25 -0.26 -11.54
C PRO A 97 6.76 -0.34 -11.75
N HIS A 98 7.23 -1.36 -12.49
CA HIS A 98 8.65 -1.56 -12.81
C HIS A 98 9.55 -1.55 -11.56
N THR A 99 9.05 -2.13 -10.46
CA THR A 99 9.77 -2.20 -9.19
C THR A 99 9.76 -3.63 -8.71
N ASP A 100 10.97 -4.16 -8.51
CA ASP A 100 11.18 -5.51 -8.00
C ASP A 100 10.99 -5.58 -6.47
N ALA A 101 11.13 -6.80 -5.95
CA ALA A 101 10.97 -7.11 -4.54
C ALA A 101 11.88 -6.24 -3.64
N VAL A 102 13.15 -6.08 -3.99
CA VAL A 102 14.12 -5.34 -3.18
C VAL A 102 13.79 -3.85 -3.17
N GLY A 103 13.50 -3.27 -4.34
CA GLY A 103 13.13 -1.86 -4.46
C GLY A 103 11.84 -1.55 -3.71
N ALA A 104 10.84 -2.44 -3.77
CA ALA A 104 9.59 -2.28 -3.05
C ALA A 104 9.77 -2.32 -1.54
N PHE A 105 10.61 -3.24 -1.05
CA PHE A 105 10.97 -3.30 0.37
C PHE A 105 11.66 -2.02 0.84
N CYS A 106 12.58 -1.47 0.05
CA CYS A 106 13.23 -0.19 0.37
C CYS A 106 12.22 0.98 0.45
N VAL A 107 11.26 1.04 -0.47
CA VAL A 107 10.19 2.06 -0.43
C VAL A 107 9.31 1.87 0.81
N ALA A 108 8.94 0.63 1.14
CA ALA A 108 8.16 0.33 2.34
C ALA A 108 8.89 0.75 3.64
N GLU A 109 10.18 0.47 3.75
CA GLU A 109 10.98 0.93 4.89
C GLU A 109 11.13 2.45 4.94
N GLU A 110 11.29 3.12 3.79
CA GLU A 110 11.31 4.59 3.73
C GLU A 110 9.97 5.18 4.20
N ILE A 111 8.85 4.60 3.78
CA ILE A 111 7.51 4.99 4.26
C ILE A 111 7.40 4.81 5.78
N ARG A 112 7.77 3.62 6.29
CA ARG A 112 7.73 3.31 7.73
C ARG A 112 8.55 4.31 8.55
N ALA A 113 9.78 4.56 8.12
CA ALA A 113 10.68 5.51 8.77
C ALA A 113 10.15 6.95 8.72
N ARG A 114 9.54 7.38 7.60
CA ARG A 114 8.93 8.71 7.48
C ARG A 114 7.73 8.89 8.40
N VAL A 115 6.83 7.89 8.47
CA VAL A 115 5.68 7.93 9.38
C VAL A 115 6.14 7.99 10.83
N PHE A 116 7.09 7.15 11.23
CA PHE A 116 7.69 7.23 12.56
C PHE A 116 8.34 8.60 12.81
N GLY A 117 9.03 9.15 11.81
CA GLY A 117 9.67 10.47 11.85
C GLY A 117 8.71 11.66 11.99
N LEU A 118 7.40 11.48 11.78
CA LEU A 118 6.39 12.50 12.10
C LEU A 118 6.30 12.76 13.61
N GLN A 119 6.72 11.79 14.44
CA GLN A 119 6.72 11.89 15.90
C GLN A 119 5.36 12.30 16.49
N ILE A 120 4.26 11.89 15.85
CA ILE A 120 2.90 12.16 16.32
C ILE A 120 2.67 11.36 17.62
N PRO A 121 2.36 11.99 18.76
CA PRO A 121 2.20 11.27 20.03
C PRO A 121 1.04 10.28 20.02
N HIS A 122 1.28 9.04 20.44
CA HIS A 122 0.26 8.00 20.60
C HIS A 122 0.41 7.31 21.96
N GLY A 123 -0.04 7.97 23.04
CA GLY A 123 0.07 7.45 24.41
C GLY A 123 -0.68 6.14 24.68
N ASN A 124 -1.69 5.82 23.87
CA ASN A 124 -2.50 4.60 23.99
C ASN A 124 -2.00 3.41 23.15
N SER A 125 -0.83 3.53 22.49
CA SER A 125 -0.26 2.47 21.66
C SER A 125 0.56 1.51 22.52
N ALA A 126 0.47 0.22 22.22
CA ALA A 126 1.30 -0.81 22.86
C ALA A 126 2.63 -1.06 22.11
N VAL A 127 2.87 -0.35 21.00
CA VAL A 127 4.05 -0.53 20.14
C VAL A 127 5.09 0.55 20.39
N ASN A 128 4.67 1.81 20.39
CA ASN A 128 5.56 2.96 20.57
C ASN A 128 4.77 4.14 21.18
N SER A 129 5.46 5.12 21.78
CA SER A 129 4.86 6.37 22.24
C SER A 129 4.42 7.30 21.10
N CYS A 130 4.74 6.95 19.85
CA CYS A 130 4.34 7.68 18.65
C CYS A 130 3.54 6.79 17.68
N VAL A 131 2.83 7.40 16.74
CA VAL A 131 2.15 6.72 15.64
C VAL A 131 3.17 5.94 14.80
N THR A 132 2.88 4.67 14.53
CA THR A 132 3.67 3.77 13.68
C THR A 132 2.77 3.15 12.61
N MET A 133 3.37 2.42 11.68
CA MET A 133 2.64 1.76 10.59
C MET A 133 3.19 0.36 10.34
N SER A 134 2.30 -0.60 10.10
CA SER A 134 2.63 -1.93 9.62
C SER A 134 2.48 -1.99 8.10
N LEU A 135 3.38 -2.70 7.42
CA LEU A 135 3.40 -2.77 5.96
C LEU A 135 3.57 -4.21 5.47
N GLY A 136 2.74 -4.60 4.50
CA GLY A 136 2.85 -5.84 3.75
C GLY A 136 3.26 -5.57 2.32
N VAL A 137 4.35 -6.19 1.86
CA VAL A 137 4.89 -6.01 0.50
C VAL A 137 4.71 -7.30 -0.28
N ALA A 138 4.20 -7.20 -1.50
CA ALA A 138 4.21 -8.27 -2.47
C ALA A 138 4.67 -7.78 -3.84
N THR A 139 5.29 -8.68 -4.60
CA THR A 139 5.78 -8.41 -5.95
C THR A 139 5.37 -9.55 -6.86
N ALA A 140 4.95 -9.21 -8.08
CA ALA A 140 4.65 -10.16 -9.14
C ALA A 140 5.25 -9.68 -10.46
N VAL A 141 5.51 -10.63 -11.38
CA VAL A 141 5.69 -10.35 -12.81
C VAL A 141 4.41 -10.82 -13.49
N PRO A 142 3.51 -9.90 -13.91
CA PRO A 142 2.25 -10.28 -14.52
C PRO A 142 2.46 -11.09 -15.82
N VAL A 143 1.56 -12.01 -16.11
CA VAL A 143 1.50 -12.72 -17.39
C VAL A 143 0.17 -12.45 -18.12
N PRO A 144 0.08 -12.67 -19.44
CA PRO A 144 -1.20 -12.55 -20.15
C PRO A 144 -2.31 -13.39 -19.50
N LEU A 145 -3.52 -12.83 -19.42
CA LEU A 145 -4.71 -13.45 -18.82
C LEU A 145 -4.70 -13.67 -17.29
N SER A 146 -3.61 -13.32 -16.60
CA SER A 146 -3.59 -13.23 -15.13
C SER A 146 -4.27 -11.96 -14.63
N ALA A 147 -4.59 -11.93 -13.34
CA ALA A 147 -5.28 -10.83 -12.69
C ALA A 147 -4.62 -10.48 -11.33
N PRO A 148 -4.73 -9.22 -10.87
CA PRO A 148 -3.93 -8.69 -9.76
C PRO A 148 -4.37 -9.17 -8.36
N GLU A 149 -5.42 -9.97 -8.25
CA GLU A 149 -6.02 -10.39 -6.98
C GLU A 149 -5.05 -11.19 -6.10
N GLU A 150 -4.21 -12.04 -6.71
CA GLU A 150 -3.17 -12.78 -5.98
C GLU A 150 -2.10 -11.85 -5.41
N LEU A 151 -1.78 -10.76 -6.11
CA LEU A 151 -0.86 -9.73 -5.61
C LEU A 151 -1.43 -9.01 -4.40
N ILE A 152 -2.72 -8.65 -4.45
CA ILE A 152 -3.43 -8.01 -3.33
C ILE A 152 -3.45 -8.95 -2.13
N ALA A 153 -3.88 -10.20 -2.32
CA ALA A 153 -3.97 -11.20 -1.27
C ALA A 153 -2.60 -11.45 -0.59
N ALA A 154 -1.52 -11.54 -1.37
CA ALA A 154 -0.18 -11.71 -0.84
C ALA A 154 0.29 -10.48 -0.02
N ALA A 155 -0.02 -9.26 -0.46
CA ALA A 155 0.31 -8.04 0.26
C ALA A 155 -0.48 -7.93 1.58
N ASP A 156 -1.78 -8.27 1.56
CA ASP A 156 -2.63 -8.30 2.76
C ASP A 156 -2.14 -9.36 3.77
N GLU A 157 -1.77 -10.55 3.29
CA GLU A 157 -1.25 -11.59 4.18
C GLU A 157 0.10 -11.18 4.79
N ALA A 158 0.95 -10.49 4.02
CA ALA A 158 2.18 -9.92 4.54
C ALA A 158 1.90 -8.83 5.60
N LEU A 159 0.91 -7.97 5.37
CA LEU A 159 0.49 -6.94 6.33
C LEU A 159 -0.04 -7.55 7.62
N TYR A 160 -0.87 -8.59 7.51
CA TYR A 160 -1.33 -9.37 8.65
C TYR A 160 -0.15 -9.94 9.45
N CYS A 161 0.82 -10.55 8.77
CA CYS A 161 2.04 -11.05 9.41
C CYS A 161 2.86 -9.94 10.09
N ALA A 162 2.90 -8.73 9.53
CA ALA A 162 3.56 -7.58 10.15
C ALA A 162 2.87 -7.20 11.48
N LYS A 163 1.54 -7.16 11.50
CA LYS A 163 0.74 -6.88 12.69
C LYS A 163 0.94 -7.94 13.78
N GLU A 164 0.93 -9.23 13.41
CA GLU A 164 1.10 -10.34 14.35
C GLU A 164 2.52 -10.41 14.93
N ARG A 165 3.54 -10.04 14.15
CA ARG A 165 4.94 -10.04 14.61
C ARG A 165 5.30 -8.84 15.49
N GLY A 166 4.32 -8.02 15.87
CA GLY A 166 4.52 -6.90 16.79
C GLY A 166 4.49 -5.52 16.15
N ARG A 167 3.92 -5.39 14.93
CA ARG A 167 3.69 -4.10 14.25
C ARG A 167 4.98 -3.30 13.98
N ASP A 168 4.85 -2.05 13.53
CA ASP A 168 5.96 -1.14 13.15
C ASP A 168 7.07 -1.86 12.35
N ARG A 169 6.67 -2.55 11.28
CA ARG A 169 7.60 -3.31 10.44
C ARG A 169 7.06 -3.54 9.05
N VAL A 170 8.00 -3.85 8.17
CA VAL A 170 7.73 -4.36 6.83
C VAL A 170 7.85 -5.88 6.85
N ILE A 171 6.85 -6.58 6.32
CA ILE A 171 6.96 -7.99 5.93
C ILE A 171 6.79 -8.06 4.43
N GLN A 172 7.63 -8.86 3.79
CA GLN A 172 7.57 -9.10 2.36
C GLN A 172 7.22 -10.55 2.08
N LYS A 173 6.35 -10.76 1.09
CA LYS A 173 6.11 -12.05 0.47
C LYS A 173 6.51 -11.99 -1.01
N VAL A 174 7.26 -12.99 -1.44
CA VAL A 174 7.53 -13.22 -2.86
C VAL A 174 6.47 -14.20 -3.35
N ILE A 175 5.79 -13.87 -4.43
CA ILE A 175 4.88 -14.79 -5.10
C ILE A 175 5.76 -15.70 -5.96
N GLU A 176 6.23 -16.79 -5.35
CA GLU A 176 6.90 -17.89 -6.06
C GLU A 176 5.81 -18.70 -6.77
N ASN A 177 5.67 -18.51 -8.08
CA ASN A 177 5.16 -19.45 -9.10
C ASN A 177 4.50 -18.71 -10.27
N TRP A 178 5.27 -18.44 -11.33
CA TRP A 178 4.72 -18.21 -12.67
C TRP A 178 5.50 -18.97 -13.78
N GLU A 179 6.42 -19.87 -13.42
CA GLU A 179 7.28 -20.58 -14.38
C GLU A 179 6.75 -21.94 -14.88
N LEU A 180 5.53 -22.38 -14.53
CA LEU A 180 5.01 -23.67 -15.02
C LEU A 180 3.60 -23.55 -15.59
N GLY A 181 3.52 -22.88 -16.74
CA GLY A 181 2.35 -22.89 -17.64
C GLY A 181 2.74 -23.03 -19.11
N ILE A 182 3.98 -23.41 -19.41
CA ILE A 182 4.31 -24.02 -20.69
C ILE A 182 3.94 -25.48 -20.52
N GLU A 183 2.72 -25.84 -20.95
CA GLU A 183 2.44 -27.22 -21.31
C GLU A 183 3.48 -27.61 -22.37
N ASP A 184 4.45 -28.43 -21.96
CA ASP A 184 5.30 -29.15 -22.89
C ASP A 184 4.37 -29.87 -23.87
N GLY A 185 4.43 -29.44 -25.13
CA GLY A 185 3.83 -30.17 -26.22
C GLY A 185 4.41 -31.58 -26.25
N ALA A 186 3.54 -32.57 -26.07
CA ALA A 186 3.76 -33.97 -26.42
C ALA A 186 2.58 -34.45 -27.26
#